data_AF-A0A976JFU7-F1
#
_entry.id   AF-A0A976JFU7-F1
#
_cell.length_a   1.000
_cell.length_b   1.000
_cell.length_c   1.000
_cell.angle_alpha   90.00
_cell.angle_beta   90.00
_cell.angle_gamma   90.00
#
_symmetry.space_group_name_H-M   'P 1'
#
loop_
_entity.id
_entity.type
_entity.pdbx_description
1 polymer ?
#
loop_
_entity_poly.entity_id
_entity_poly.type
_entity_poly.pdbx_seq_one_letter_code
_entity_poly.pdbx_strand_id
1 'polypeptide(L)'
;MIEKKVPVITIDGPSGSGKGTICQLLAARLGYHYLDSGALYRLLALAAKRHGVAFDNVESLAVLAAHMDISFRTQDNGDAPRVMLEGEDVSSLIRTESVGTEASLVAAFPEVRTALLQRQRAFAVMPGLVADGRDMGTVVFTDADAKIFLTASPEERAERRYNQLIDKGESVSLAALV
;
A
#
# COMPACT_ATOMS: atom_id res chain seq x y z
N MET A 1 4.22 -34.13 -4.60
CA MET A 1 4.90 -33.07 -3.82
C MET A 1 3.83 -32.12 -3.35
N ILE A 2 3.72 -31.85 -2.05
CA ILE A 2 2.80 -30.82 -1.54
C ILE A 2 3.49 -29.49 -1.82
N GLU A 3 2.99 -28.70 -2.78
CA GLU A 3 3.43 -27.32 -2.95
C GLU A 3 3.26 -26.60 -1.60
N LYS A 4 4.36 -26.08 -1.06
CA LYS A 4 4.29 -25.26 0.14
C LYS A 4 3.58 -23.96 -0.23
N LYS A 5 2.30 -23.86 0.15
CA LYS A 5 1.54 -22.63 0.11
C LYS A 5 2.30 -21.56 0.90
N VAL A 6 2.51 -20.39 0.30
CA VAL A 6 3.15 -19.26 0.97
C VAL A 6 2.25 -18.78 2.11
N PRO A 7 2.75 -18.67 3.35
CA PRO A 7 1.97 -18.12 4.45
C PRO A 7 1.60 -16.66 4.22
N VAL A 8 0.34 -16.29 4.42
CA VAL A 8 -0.15 -14.91 4.24
C VAL A 8 -0.90 -14.45 5.48
N ILE A 9 -0.55 -13.25 5.98
CA ILE A 9 -1.26 -12.53 7.03
C ILE A 9 -1.81 -11.25 6.43
N THR A 10 -3.12 -11.04 6.53
CA THR A 10 -3.76 -9.80 6.08
C THR A 10 -4.13 -8.92 7.27
N ILE A 11 -3.91 -7.62 7.14
CA ILE A 11 -4.31 -6.61 8.11
C ILE A 11 -5.10 -5.53 7.37
N ASP A 12 -6.42 -5.54 7.58
CA ASP A 12 -7.37 -4.64 6.95
C ASP A 12 -7.88 -3.58 7.95
N GLY A 13 -8.37 -2.45 7.45
CA GLY A 13 -9.01 -1.43 8.29
C GLY A 13 -8.95 -0.01 7.74
N PRO A 14 -9.60 0.96 8.41
CA PRO A 14 -9.68 2.33 7.93
C PRO A 14 -8.32 3.05 7.92
N SER A 15 -8.19 4.12 7.12
CA SER A 15 -7.03 5.02 7.17
C SER A 15 -6.87 5.59 8.59
N GLY A 16 -5.63 5.71 9.05
CA GLY A 16 -5.32 6.25 10.38
C GLY A 16 -5.40 5.25 11.54
N SER A 17 -5.79 3.99 11.33
CA SER A 17 -5.85 3.00 12.42
C SER A 17 -4.49 2.43 12.86
N GLY A 18 -3.40 2.74 12.15
CA GLY A 18 -2.05 2.30 12.50
C GLY A 18 -1.57 1.00 11.85
N LYS A 19 -2.31 0.48 10.85
CA LYS A 19 -2.00 -0.77 10.13
C LYS A 19 -0.56 -0.84 9.65
N GLY A 20 -0.13 0.16 8.86
CA GLY A 20 1.22 0.17 8.28
C GLY A 20 2.31 -0.06 9.32
N THR A 21 2.24 0.59 10.48
CA THR A 21 3.18 0.37 11.59
C THR A 21 3.16 -1.08 12.08
N ILE A 22 1.98 -1.65 12.35
CA ILE A 22 1.86 -3.04 12.83
C ILE A 22 2.32 -4.04 11.77
N CYS A 23 1.93 -3.86 10.51
CA CYS A 23 2.30 -4.73 9.40
C CYS A 23 3.82 -4.78 9.21
N GLN A 24 4.49 -3.63 9.30
CA GLN A 24 5.94 -3.53 9.16
C GLN A 24 6.67 -4.25 10.29
N LEU A 25 6.26 -3.99 11.54
CA LEU A 25 6.83 -4.65 12.72
C LEU A 25 6.62 -6.17 12.66
N LEU A 26 5.44 -6.61 12.20
CA LEU A 26 5.13 -8.02 12.06
C LEU A 26 5.95 -8.68 10.95
N ALA A 27 6.05 -8.05 9.78
CA ALA A 27 6.84 -8.53 8.65
C ALA A 27 8.31 -8.69 9.05
N ALA A 28 8.90 -7.66 9.68
CA ALA A 28 10.28 -7.70 10.16
C ALA A 28 10.50 -8.80 11.21
N ARG A 29 9.59 -8.92 12.18
CA ARG A 29 9.68 -9.95 13.24
C ARG A 29 9.60 -11.38 12.70
N LEU A 30 8.82 -11.62 11.65
CA LEU A 30 8.64 -12.94 11.03
C LEU A 30 9.64 -13.21 9.90
N GLY A 31 10.38 -12.20 9.44
CA GLY A 31 11.19 -12.28 8.22
C GLY A 31 10.34 -12.41 6.95
N TYR A 32 9.09 -11.98 6.98
CA TYR A 32 8.15 -12.05 5.86
C TYR A 32 8.27 -10.82 4.96
N HIS A 33 7.84 -10.97 3.70
CA HIS A 33 7.67 -9.85 2.79
C HIS A 33 6.56 -8.93 3.27
N TYR A 34 6.62 -7.67 2.87
CA TYR A 34 5.63 -6.64 3.19
C TYR A 34 4.97 -6.11 1.91
N LEU A 35 3.65 -5.96 1.94
CA LEU A 35 2.86 -5.34 0.88
C LEU A 35 2.00 -4.23 1.47
N ASP A 36 2.15 -3.01 0.94
CA ASP A 36 1.21 -1.90 1.15
C ASP A 36 0.39 -1.72 -0.13
N SER A 37 -0.86 -2.20 -0.11
CA SER A 37 -1.75 -2.09 -1.27
C SER A 37 -2.10 -0.63 -1.60
N GLY A 38 -2.15 0.26 -0.60
CA GLY A 38 -2.38 1.69 -0.82
C GLY A 38 -1.21 2.37 -1.54
N ALA A 39 0.02 1.96 -1.22
CA ALA A 39 1.21 2.45 -1.92
C ALA A 39 1.25 2.00 -3.39
N LEU A 40 0.68 0.85 -3.76
CA LEU A 40 0.64 0.39 -5.16
C LEU A 40 -0.10 1.35 -6.08
N TYR A 41 -1.28 1.85 -5.67
CA TYR A 41 -2.03 2.81 -6.48
C TYR A 41 -1.27 4.13 -6.63
N ARG A 42 -0.53 4.54 -5.60
CA ARG A 42 0.32 5.74 -5.62
C ARG A 42 1.54 5.56 -6.52
N LEU A 43 2.15 4.37 -6.51
CA LEU A 43 3.23 4.00 -7.42
C LEU A 43 2.76 4.03 -8.87
N LEU A 44 1.57 3.50 -9.16
CA LEU A 44 1.00 3.55 -10.49
C LEU A 44 0.79 4.98 -10.97
N ALA A 45 0.21 5.85 -10.13
CA ALA A 45 0.02 7.25 -10.46
C ALA A 45 1.36 7.97 -10.75
N LEU A 46 2.37 7.72 -9.91
CA LEU A 46 3.71 8.27 -10.08
C LEU A 46 4.38 7.75 -11.36
N ALA A 47 4.29 6.44 -11.63
CA ALA A 47 4.85 5.82 -12.82
C ALA A 47 4.17 6.36 -14.09
N ALA A 48 2.84 6.48 -14.09
CA ALA A 48 2.10 7.02 -15.23
C ALA A 48 2.56 8.45 -15.57
N LYS A 49 2.77 9.30 -14.56
CA LYS A 49 3.37 10.62 -14.76
C LYS A 49 4.77 10.58 -15.38
N ARG A 50 5.66 9.72 -14.85
CA ARG A 50 7.04 9.60 -15.33
C ARG A 50 7.10 9.14 -16.79
N HIS A 51 6.19 8.24 -17.17
CA HIS A 51 6.11 7.68 -18.51
C HIS A 51 5.20 8.47 -19.47
N GLY A 52 4.63 9.60 -19.02
CA GLY A 52 3.72 10.41 -19.85
C GLY A 52 2.41 9.70 -20.21
N VAL A 53 1.98 8.72 -19.42
CA VAL A 53 0.72 8.00 -19.59
C VAL A 53 -0.41 8.85 -19.02
N ALA A 54 -1.38 9.19 -19.86
CA ALA A 54 -2.56 9.94 -19.44
C ALA A 54 -3.44 9.12 -18.48
N PHE A 55 -3.98 9.77 -17.44
CA PHE A 55 -4.77 9.08 -16.41
C PHE A 55 -6.14 8.59 -16.89
N ASP A 56 -6.61 9.02 -18.05
CA ASP A 56 -7.82 8.54 -18.72
C ASP A 56 -7.54 7.40 -19.72
N ASN A 57 -6.26 7.10 -20.00
CA ASN A 57 -5.86 5.97 -20.84
C ASN A 57 -5.80 4.67 -20.00
N VAL A 58 -6.98 4.12 -19.75
CA VAL A 58 -7.18 2.92 -18.90
C VAL A 58 -6.35 1.72 -19.37
N GLU A 59 -6.25 1.50 -20.68
CA GLU A 59 -5.47 0.39 -21.25
C GLU A 59 -3.99 0.51 -20.91
N SER A 60 -3.41 1.69 -21.14
CA SER A 60 -1.99 1.94 -20.84
C SER A 60 -1.71 1.89 -19.33
N LEU A 61 -2.64 2.38 -18.51
CA LEU A 61 -2.54 2.26 -17.05
C LEU A 61 -2.57 0.81 -16.58
N ALA A 62 -3.43 -0.04 -17.17
CA ALA A 62 -3.50 -1.45 -16.82
C ALA A 62 -2.23 -2.20 -17.21
N VAL A 63 -1.65 -1.90 -18.39
CA VAL A 63 -0.35 -2.44 -18.82
C VAL A 63 0.73 -2.00 -17.85
N LEU A 64 0.79 -0.71 -17.51
CA LEU A 64 1.79 -0.20 -16.57
C LEU A 64 1.66 -0.89 -15.21
N ALA A 65 0.45 -0.96 -14.65
CA ALA A 65 0.15 -1.61 -13.37
C ALA A 65 0.63 -3.06 -13.28
N ALA A 66 0.55 -3.81 -14.38
CA ALA A 66 1.00 -5.20 -14.43
C ALA A 66 2.53 -5.35 -14.44
N HIS A 67 3.26 -4.36 -14.96
CA HIS A 67 4.70 -4.48 -15.26
C HIS A 67 5.60 -3.57 -14.42
N MET A 68 5.04 -2.78 -13.49
CA MET A 68 5.83 -1.89 -12.64
C MET A 68 6.91 -2.66 -11.87
N ASP A 69 8.16 -2.23 -12.00
CA ASP A 69 9.26 -2.69 -11.16
C ASP A 69 9.18 -1.99 -9.81
N ILE A 70 8.69 -2.72 -8.81
CA ILE A 70 8.42 -2.21 -7.48
C ILE A 70 8.94 -3.16 -6.42
N SER A 71 9.50 -2.60 -5.35
CA SER A 71 9.86 -3.38 -4.16
C SER A 71 9.61 -2.59 -2.88
N PHE A 72 9.07 -3.28 -1.87
CA PHE A 72 8.94 -2.76 -0.52
C PHE A 72 10.05 -3.35 0.33
N ARG A 73 10.95 -2.52 0.82
CA ARG A 73 12.08 -2.96 1.66
C ARG A 73 11.82 -2.54 3.10
N THR A 74 11.58 -3.52 3.97
CA THR A 74 11.54 -3.31 5.42
C THR A 74 12.92 -2.88 5.92
N GLN A 75 12.97 -2.05 6.96
CA GLN A 75 14.23 -1.63 7.59
C GLN A 75 14.33 -2.22 9.00
N ASP A 76 15.51 -2.75 9.35
CA ASP A 76 15.73 -3.48 10.61
C ASP A 76 15.66 -2.58 11.86
N ASN A 77 15.77 -1.27 11.68
CA ASN A 77 15.77 -0.27 12.74
C ASN A 77 14.38 0.27 13.10
N GLY A 78 13.31 -0.28 12.50
CA GLY A 78 11.95 0.19 12.73
C GLY A 78 11.57 1.46 11.96
N ASP A 79 12.44 1.95 11.07
CA ASP A 79 12.11 3.04 10.16
C ASP A 79 11.03 2.61 9.15
N ALA A 80 10.36 3.61 8.59
CA ALA A 80 9.40 3.39 7.51
C ALA A 80 10.04 2.60 6.35
N PRO A 81 9.32 1.66 5.71
CA PRO A 81 9.84 0.87 4.62
C PRO A 81 10.19 1.76 3.45
N ARG A 82 11.28 1.41 2.76
CA ARG A 82 11.63 2.05 1.50
C ARG A 82 10.76 1.47 0.39
N VAL A 83 10.13 2.35 -0.36
CA VAL A 83 9.34 2.00 -1.53
C VAL A 83 10.14 2.36 -2.75
N MET A 84 10.55 1.32 -3.49
CA MET A 84 11.35 1.48 -4.69
C MET A 84 10.44 1.42 -5.92
N LEU A 85 10.68 2.30 -6.89
CA LEU A 85 10.11 2.25 -8.23
C LEU A 85 11.27 2.34 -9.23
N GLU A 86 11.43 1.33 -10.09
CA GLU A 86 12.47 1.31 -11.13
C GLU A 86 13.89 1.56 -10.58
N GLY A 87 14.16 1.00 -9.40
CA GLY A 87 15.44 1.15 -8.69
C GLY A 87 15.62 2.44 -7.89
N GLU A 88 14.68 3.40 -7.96
CA GLU A 88 14.73 4.66 -7.20
C GLU A 88 13.88 4.60 -5.93
N ASP A 89 14.38 5.17 -4.82
CA ASP A 89 13.59 5.32 -3.59
C ASP A 89 12.60 6.48 -3.74
N VAL A 90 11.31 6.15 -3.84
CA VAL A 90 10.21 7.11 -4.03
C VAL A 90 9.35 7.26 -2.77
N SER A 91 9.85 6.81 -1.61
CA SER A 91 9.08 6.72 -0.35
C SER A 91 8.41 8.03 0.07
N SER A 92 9.10 9.16 -0.13
CA SER A 92 8.57 10.50 0.17
C SER A 92 7.60 10.99 -0.89
N LEU A 93 7.93 10.77 -2.18
CA LEU A 93 7.13 11.22 -3.32
C LEU A 93 5.72 10.62 -3.30
N ILE A 94 5.62 9.31 -3.04
CA ILE A 94 4.33 8.62 -2.97
C ILE A 94 3.48 9.03 -1.76
N ARG A 95 3.99 9.86 -0.84
CA ARG A 95 3.24 10.35 0.32
C ARG A 95 2.72 11.77 0.13
N THR A 96 3.03 12.41 -0.99
CA THR A 96 2.52 13.73 -1.34
C THR A 96 1.01 13.70 -1.61
N GLU A 97 0.34 14.82 -1.34
CA GLU A 97 -1.10 14.96 -1.57
C GLU A 97 -1.46 14.78 -3.05
N SER A 98 -0.70 15.41 -3.96
CA SER A 98 -0.91 15.28 -5.42
C SER A 98 -0.94 13.81 -5.86
N VAL A 99 0.04 13.01 -5.46
CA VAL A 99 0.08 11.58 -5.81
C VAL A 99 -1.08 10.82 -5.15
N GLY A 100 -1.50 11.20 -3.94
CA GLY A 100 -2.68 10.63 -3.29
C GLY A 100 -3.99 10.88 -4.05
N THR A 101 -4.18 12.09 -4.56
CA THR A 101 -5.34 12.45 -5.39
C THR A 101 -5.34 11.67 -6.70
N GLU A 102 -4.17 11.56 -7.34
CA GLU A 102 -4.02 10.85 -8.62
C GLU A 102 -4.19 9.34 -8.48
N ALA A 103 -3.69 8.77 -7.38
CA ALA A 103 -3.93 7.38 -7.03
C ALA A 103 -5.43 7.08 -6.91
N SER A 104 -6.21 8.03 -6.38
CA SER A 104 -7.66 7.90 -6.27
C SER A 104 -8.35 7.93 -7.64
N LEU A 105 -7.85 8.73 -8.58
CA LEU A 105 -8.34 8.75 -9.97
C LEU A 105 -8.12 7.41 -10.65
N VAL A 106 -6.89 6.88 -10.62
CA VAL A 106 -6.57 5.61 -11.31
C VAL A 106 -7.23 4.41 -10.62
N ALA A 107 -7.46 4.46 -9.31
CA ALA A 107 -8.14 3.41 -8.56
C ALA A 107 -9.63 3.26 -8.92
N ALA A 108 -10.24 4.25 -9.56
CA ALA A 108 -11.64 4.20 -9.97
C ALA A 108 -11.87 3.21 -11.14
N PHE A 109 -10.85 2.90 -11.93
CA PHE A 109 -10.98 2.04 -13.11
C PHE A 109 -10.92 0.55 -12.74
N PRO A 110 -11.96 -0.26 -13.05
CA PRO A 110 -11.98 -1.69 -12.75
C PRO A 110 -10.84 -2.49 -13.38
N GLU A 111 -10.43 -2.13 -14.59
CA GLU A 111 -9.34 -2.77 -15.34
C GLU A 111 -8.00 -2.58 -14.63
N VAL A 112 -7.74 -1.36 -14.13
CA VAL A 112 -6.56 -1.04 -13.33
C VAL A 112 -6.55 -1.82 -12.02
N ARG A 113 -7.69 -1.89 -11.32
CA ARG A 113 -7.84 -2.68 -10.09
C ARG A 113 -7.56 -4.17 -10.36
N THR A 114 -7.99 -4.68 -11.51
CA THR A 114 -7.78 -6.08 -11.91
C THR A 114 -6.30 -6.36 -12.19
N ALA A 115 -5.61 -5.47 -12.91
CA ALA A 115 -4.16 -5.58 -13.12
C ALA A 115 -3.38 -5.54 -11.80
N LEU A 116 -3.72 -4.60 -10.91
CA LEU A 116 -3.11 -4.50 -9.58
C LEU A 116 -3.47 -5.69 -8.68
N LEU A 117 -4.62 -6.33 -8.84
CA LEU A 117 -4.98 -7.54 -8.09
C LEU A 117 -4.00 -8.68 -8.35
N GLN A 118 -3.67 -8.93 -9.63
CA GLN A 118 -2.68 -9.94 -9.99
C GLN A 118 -1.30 -9.58 -9.42
N ARG A 119 -0.92 -8.29 -9.53
CA ARG A 119 0.35 -7.80 -9.00
C ARG A 119 0.45 -7.97 -7.48
N GLN A 120 -0.62 -7.71 -6.74
CA GLN A 120 -0.70 -7.90 -5.29
C GLN A 120 -0.49 -9.37 -4.92
N ARG A 121 -1.18 -10.29 -5.61
CA ARG A 121 -1.03 -11.73 -5.37
C ARG A 121 0.40 -12.22 -5.62
N ALA A 122 1.09 -11.63 -6.60
CA ALA A 122 2.49 -11.96 -6.89
C ALA A 122 3.48 -11.56 -5.76
N PHE A 123 3.08 -10.75 -4.78
CA PHE A 123 3.90 -10.49 -3.58
C PHE A 123 3.90 -11.66 -2.59
N ALA A 124 2.99 -12.62 -2.72
CA ALA A 124 2.97 -13.82 -1.88
C ALA A 124 4.07 -14.78 -2.34
N VAL A 125 5.28 -14.54 -1.83
CA VAL A 125 6.46 -15.39 -2.03
C VAL A 125 7.02 -15.87 -0.69
N MET A 126 7.75 -16.98 -0.69
CA MET A 126 8.43 -17.48 0.52
C MET A 126 9.41 -16.43 1.08
N PRO A 127 9.58 -16.33 2.41
CA PRO A 127 9.05 -17.24 3.44
C PRO A 127 7.60 -16.96 3.87
N GLY A 128 7.00 -15.86 3.43
CA GLY A 128 5.64 -15.46 3.77
C GLY A 128 5.38 -13.99 3.42
N LEU A 129 4.13 -13.54 3.58
CA LEU A 129 3.68 -12.18 3.28
C LEU A 129 2.83 -11.59 4.41
N VAL A 130 3.08 -10.33 4.75
CA VAL A 130 2.16 -9.47 5.53
C VAL A 130 1.59 -8.40 4.60
N ALA A 131 0.28 -8.41 4.39
CA ALA A 131 -0.42 -7.52 3.47
C ALA A 131 -1.28 -6.49 4.22
N ASP A 132 -0.99 -5.20 4.01
CA ASP A 132 -1.74 -4.04 4.52
C ASP A 132 -2.74 -3.55 3.46
N GLY A 133 -4.00 -3.37 3.85
CA GLY A 133 -5.00 -2.79 2.98
C GLY A 133 -6.39 -2.59 3.58
N ARG A 134 -7.40 -2.66 2.71
CA ARG A 134 -8.82 -2.49 3.05
C ARG A 134 -9.64 -3.75 2.79
N ASP A 135 -9.23 -4.52 1.79
CA ASP A 135 -9.90 -5.70 1.27
C ASP A 135 -8.92 -6.87 1.01
N MET A 136 -7.80 -6.90 1.74
CA MET A 136 -6.77 -7.93 1.59
C MET A 136 -7.31 -9.31 1.96
N GLY A 137 -8.00 -9.46 3.09
CA GLY A 137 -8.53 -10.73 3.56
C GLY A 137 -9.85 -11.17 2.91
N THR A 138 -10.53 -10.26 2.22
CA THR A 138 -11.88 -10.47 1.64
C THR A 138 -11.88 -10.57 0.12
N VAL A 139 -10.92 -9.94 -0.57
CA VAL A 139 -10.84 -9.92 -2.05
C VAL A 139 -9.50 -10.46 -2.55
N VAL A 140 -8.38 -10.00 -1.99
CA VAL A 140 -7.05 -10.31 -2.55
C VAL A 140 -6.58 -11.72 -2.17
N PHE A 141 -6.55 -12.00 -0.87
CA PHE A 141 -6.09 -13.24 -0.23
C PHE A 141 -7.22 -13.84 0.61
N THR A 142 -8.26 -14.34 -0.06
CA THR A 142 -9.43 -14.95 0.59
C THR A 142 -9.09 -16.20 1.38
N ASP A 143 -7.94 -16.80 1.13
CA ASP A 143 -7.42 -18.00 1.76
C ASP A 143 -6.21 -17.72 2.67
N ALA A 144 -5.98 -16.46 3.08
CA ALA A 144 -4.93 -16.08 4.01
C ALA A 144 -5.02 -16.85 5.34
N ASP A 145 -3.85 -17.21 5.90
CA ASP A 145 -3.71 -18.01 7.13
C ASP A 145 -4.18 -17.24 8.37
N ALA A 146 -4.00 -15.91 8.37
CA ALA A 146 -4.53 -15.02 9.40
C ALA A 146 -5.11 -13.76 8.78
N LYS A 147 -6.28 -13.35 9.26
CA LYS A 147 -6.99 -12.15 8.82
C LYS A 147 -7.31 -11.28 10.02
N ILE A 148 -6.73 -10.10 10.06
CA ILE A 148 -6.84 -9.15 11.17
C ILE A 148 -7.55 -7.91 10.65
N PHE A 149 -8.53 -7.39 11.40
CA PHE A 149 -9.15 -6.11 11.12
C PHE A 149 -8.81 -5.12 12.23
N LEU A 150 -8.00 -4.11 11.91
CA LEU A 150 -7.55 -3.10 12.86
C LEU A 150 -8.42 -1.85 12.76
N THR A 151 -9.13 -1.56 13.84
CA THR A 151 -10.02 -0.40 13.96
C THR A 151 -9.57 0.55 15.07
N ALA A 152 -10.05 1.79 15.00
CA ALA A 152 -9.91 2.84 16.00
C ALA A 152 -11.08 3.82 15.84
N SER A 153 -11.40 4.59 16.89
CA SER A 153 -12.46 5.60 16.80
C SER A 153 -12.12 6.67 15.75
N PRO A 154 -13.11 7.31 15.10
CA PRO A 154 -12.86 8.39 14.15
C PRO A 154 -11.99 9.51 14.72
N GLU A 155 -12.20 9.87 15.98
CA GLU A 155 -11.48 10.93 16.69
C GLU A 155 -9.99 10.61 16.78
N GLU A 156 -9.65 9.38 17.21
CA GLU A 156 -8.25 8.93 17.30
C GLU A 156 -7.56 8.86 15.94
N ARG A 157 -8.30 8.47 14.90
CA ARG A 157 -7.76 8.45 13.53
C ARG A 157 -7.48 9.86 13.02
N ALA A 158 -8.35 10.82 13.33
CA ALA A 158 -8.18 12.23 12.97
C ALA A 158 -7.00 12.85 13.72
N GLU A 159 -6.91 12.64 15.04
CA GLU A 159 -5.80 13.13 15.87
C GLU A 159 -4.46 12.56 15.40
N ARG A 160 -4.40 11.25 15.14
CA ARG A 160 -3.18 10.64 14.59
C ARG A 160 -2.80 11.23 13.24
N ARG A 161 -3.77 11.46 12.34
CA ARG A 161 -3.50 12.04 11.02
C ARG A 161 -3.00 13.48 11.14
N TYR A 162 -3.57 14.24 12.05
CA TYR A 162 -3.15 15.60 12.38
C TYR A 162 -1.71 15.65 12.90
N ASN A 163 -1.36 14.82 13.88
CA ASN A 163 0.00 14.74 14.42
C ASN A 163 1.01 14.35 13.32
N GLN A 164 0.66 13.40 12.43
CA GLN A 164 1.50 13.03 11.29
C GLN A 164 1.74 14.14 10.26
N LEU A 165 0.84 15.14 10.20
CA LEU A 165 0.97 16.30 9.31
C LEU A 165 1.83 17.38 9.96
N ILE A 166 1.61 17.65 11.26
CA ILE A 166 2.42 18.58 12.05
C ILE A 166 3.88 18.12 12.10
N ASP A 167 4.14 16.85 12.36
CA ASP A 167 5.51 16.30 12.42
C ASP A 167 6.26 16.43 11.09
N LYS A 168 5.54 16.66 9.98
CA LYS A 168 6.09 16.90 8.64
C LYS A 168 6.20 18.38 8.27
N GLY A 169 5.80 19.29 9.16
CA GLY A 169 5.84 20.74 8.92
C GLY A 169 4.72 21.26 8.02
N GLU A 170 3.66 20.48 7.76
CA GLU A 170 2.49 20.92 7.00
C GLU A 170 1.46 21.55 7.95
N SER A 171 1.08 22.81 7.71
CA SER A 171 0.04 23.50 8.48
C SER A 171 -1.34 23.00 8.06
N VAL A 172 -1.92 22.07 8.82
CA VAL A 172 -3.27 21.53 8.53
C VAL A 172 -4.20 21.83 9.71
N SER A 173 -5.44 22.25 9.41
CA SER A 173 -6.48 22.49 10.42
C SER A 173 -7.25 21.20 10.71
N LEU A 174 -7.49 20.92 12.00
CA LEU A 174 -8.19 19.71 12.48
C LEU A 174 -9.61 19.58 11.89
N ALA A 175 -10.24 20.71 11.55
CA ALA A 175 -11.61 20.76 11.01
C ALA A 175 -11.75 20.21 9.58
N ALA A 176 -10.64 20.02 8.85
CA ALA A 176 -10.66 19.46 7.49
C ALA A 176 -10.47 17.93 7.45
N LEU A 177 -10.35 17.27 8.61
CA LEU A 177 -9.97 15.86 8.73
C LEU A 177 -11.07 14.95 9.31
N VAL A 178 -12.22 15.51 9.69
CA VAL A 178 -13.39 14.78 10.23
C VAL A 178 -14.33 14.35 9.10
#